data_AF-D0S8R3-F1
#
_entry.id   AF-D0S8R3-F1
#
_cell.length_a   1.000
_cell.length_b   1.000
_cell.length_c   1.000
_cell.angle_alpha   90.00
_cell.angle_beta   90.00
_cell.angle_gamma   90.00
#
_symmetry.space_group_name_H-M   'P 1'
#
loop_
_entity.id
_entity.type
_entity.pdbx_description
1 polymer ?
#
loop_
_entity_poly.entity_id
_entity_poly.type
_entity_poly.pdbx_seq_one_letter_code
_entity_poly.pdbx_strand_id
1 'polypeptide(L)' 'MSEKLVQVYDRSKDRNIFFNPAKVEACVIEWTGKKDYSQDIHAFYVYLESGHALDGEVNDDGKNKILNAINSV' A
#
# COMPACT_ATOMS: atom_id res chain seq x y z
N MET A 1 23.84 -7.09 -5.61
CA MET A 1 23.37 -5.85 -4.93
C MET A 1 22.49 -6.29 -3.77
N SER A 2 22.68 -5.77 -2.56
CA SER A 2 21.76 -6.06 -1.46
C SER A 2 20.43 -5.36 -1.75
N GLU A 3 19.36 -6.12 -1.87
CA GLU A 3 18.03 -5.56 -2.06
C GLU A 3 17.65 -4.79 -0.78
N LYS A 4 17.33 -3.50 -0.92
CA LYS A 4 16.90 -2.68 0.21
C LYS A 4 15.48 -3.10 0.61
N LEU A 5 15.35 -3.70 1.78
CA LEU A 5 14.04 -4.05 2.34
C LEU A 5 13.31 -2.79 2.78
N VAL A 6 12.00 -2.77 2.55
CA VAL A 6 11.08 -1.76 3.06
C VAL A 6 10.51 -2.27 4.38
N GLN A 7 10.53 -1.42 5.40
CA GLN A 7 9.93 -1.68 6.69
C GLN A 7 8.54 -1.04 6.76
N VAL A 8 7.56 -1.82 7.18
CA VAL A 8 6.20 -1.39 7.52
C VAL A 8 5.93 -1.77 8.96
N TYR A 9 5.47 -0.82 9.77
CA TYR A 9 5.11 -1.08 11.15
C TYR A 9 3.60 -1.33 11.28
N ASP A 10 3.25 -2.56 11.65
CA ASP A 10 1.88 -2.99 11.94
C ASP A 10 1.54 -2.61 13.38
N ARG A 11 0.88 -1.46 13.54
CA ARG A 11 0.47 -0.93 14.84
C ARG A 11 -0.54 -1.82 15.56
N SER A 12 -1.33 -2.60 14.83
CA SER A 12 -2.38 -3.45 15.41
C SER A 12 -1.80 -4.68 16.12
N LYS A 13 -0.67 -5.18 15.62
CA LYS A 13 0.03 -6.37 16.15
C LYS A 13 1.37 -6.05 16.80
N ASP A 14 1.69 -4.76 16.96
CA ASP A 14 2.95 -4.24 17.49
C ASP A 14 4.19 -4.96 16.91
N ARG A 15 4.30 -4.98 15.57
CA ARG A 15 5.36 -5.71 14.88
C ARG A 15 5.88 -5.00 13.64
N ASN A 16 7.16 -5.24 13.33
CA ASN A 16 7.78 -4.78 12.10
C ASN A 16 7.66 -5.86 11.01
N ILE A 17 7.18 -5.46 9.85
CA ILE A 17 7.11 -6.26 8.64
C ILE A 17 8.17 -5.73 7.69
N PHE A 18 9.04 -6.60 7.20
CA PHE A 18 10.05 -6.26 6.21
C PHE A 18 9.73 -7.00 4.93
N PHE A 19 9.64 -6.28 3.81
CA PHE A 19 9.43 -6.89 2.50
C PHE A 19 10.39 -6.32 1.46
N ASN A 20 10.70 -7.14 0.45
CA ASN A 20 11.47 -6.69 -0.69
C ASN A 20 10.50 -6.12 -1.76
N PRO A 21 10.56 -4.82 -2.08
CA PRO A 21 9.68 -4.22 -3.08
C PRO A 21 9.90 -4.79 -4.50
N ALA A 22 11.09 -5.33 -4.80
CA ALA A 22 11.36 -5.97 -6.09
C ALA A 22 10.64 -7.32 -6.27
N LYS A 23 10.08 -7.88 -5.19
CA LYS A 23 9.31 -9.14 -5.19
C LYS A 23 7.80 -8.92 -5.07
N VAL A 24 7.34 -7.68 -5.30
CA VAL A 24 5.92 -7.36 -5.42
C VAL A 24 5.47 -7.78 -6.81
N GLU A 25 4.49 -8.68 -6.88
CA GLU A 25 3.90 -9.11 -8.15
C GLU A 25 2.71 -8.25 -8.56
N ALA A 26 1.93 -7.79 -7.59
CA ALA A 26 0.77 -6.94 -7.83
C ALA A 26 0.52 -5.97 -6.68
N CYS A 27 -0.02 -4.81 -7.03
CA CYS A 27 -0.53 -3.82 -6.08
C CYS A 27 -1.95 -3.44 -6.49
N VAL A 28 -2.90 -3.55 -5.55
CA VAL A 28 -4.29 -3.17 -5.75
C VAL A 28 -4.61 -2.02 -4.81
N ILE A 29 -5.22 -0.98 -5.35
CA ILE A 29 -5.67 0.19 -4.59
C ILE A 29 -7.19 0.21 -4.68
N GLU A 30 -7.85 0.12 -3.52
CA GLU A 30 -9.31 0.13 -3.45
C GLU A 30 -9.83 1.54 -3.19
N TRP A 31 -10.79 1.94 -4.01
CA TRP A 31 -11.47 3.22 -3.94
C TRP A 31 -12.85 3.00 -3.31
N THR A 32 -13.21 3.77 -2.27
CA THR A 32 -14.60 3.83 -1.83
C THR A 32 -15.41 4.63 -2.84
N GLY A 33 -16.51 4.06 -3.31
CA GLY A 33 -17.53 4.78 -4.06
C GLY A 33 -18.79 4.98 -3.23
N LYS A 34 -18.99 6.18 -2.69
CA LYS A 34 -20.36 6.74 -2.65
C LYS A 34 -20.60 7.47 -3.96
N LYS A 35 -21.87 7.47 -4.38
CA LYS A 35 -22.37 7.91 -5.70
C LYS A 35 -22.19 9.41 -5.98
N ASP A 36 -21.53 10.13 -5.09
CA ASP A 36 -21.39 11.58 -4.98
C ASP A 36 -20.01 12.12 -5.39
N TYR A 37 -19.21 11.32 -6.11
CA TYR A 37 -17.91 11.73 -6.68
C TYR A 37 -16.79 12.02 -5.66
N SER A 38 -16.97 11.72 -4.37
CA SER A 38 -15.83 11.61 -3.44
C SER A 38 -15.18 10.22 -3.56
N GLN A 39 -14.57 9.94 -4.72
CA GLN A 39 -13.74 8.74 -4.84
C GLN A 39 -12.53 8.90 -3.92
N ASP A 40 -12.48 8.10 -2.86
CA ASP A 40 -11.40 8.11 -1.88
C ASP A 40 -10.69 6.77 -1.87
N ILE A 41 -9.36 6.82 -1.96
CA ILE A 41 -8.51 5.65 -1.72
C ILE A 41 -8.60 5.35 -0.23
N HIS A 42 -9.03 4.14 0.11
CA HIS A 42 -9.23 3.74 1.50
C HIS A 42 -8.45 2.51 1.92
N ALA A 43 -8.04 1.66 0.97
CA ALA A 43 -7.23 0.49 1.25
C ALA A 43 -6.25 0.20 0.13
N PHE A 44 -5.16 -0.47 0.49
CA PHE A 44 -4.18 -1.02 -0.44
C PHE A 44 -3.90 -2.48 -0.12
N TYR A 45 -3.54 -3.24 -1.15
CA TYR A 45 -3.11 -4.63 -1.05
C TYR A 45 -1.87 -4.83 -1.92
N VAL A 46 -0.81 -5.37 -1.33
CA VAL A 46 0.45 -5.70 -2.02
C VAL A 46 0.64 -7.20 -1.97
N TYR A 47 0.67 -7.83 -3.13
CA TYR A 47 0.87 -9.27 -3.29
C TYR A 47 2.33 -9.56 -3.61
N LEU A 48 2.95 -10.43 -2.81
CA LEU A 48 4.35 -10.82 -2.95
C LEU A 48 4.44 -12.19 -3.66
N GLU A 49 5.54 -12.42 -4.38
CA GLU A 49 5.86 -13.70 -5.06
C GLU A 49 5.78 -14.92 -4.12
N SER A 50 6.02 -14.71 -2.83
CA SER A 50 5.88 -15.75 -1.80
C SER A 50 4.45 -16.25 -1.56
N GLY A 51 3.44 -15.61 -2.16
CA GLY A 51 2.01 -15.87 -1.90
C GLY A 51 1.44 -15.13 -0.68
N HIS A 52 2.27 -14.36 0.05
CA HIS A 52 1.79 -13.49 1.13
C HIS A 52 1.28 -12.16 0.58
N ALA A 53 0.30 -11.58 1.28
CA ALA A 53 -0.20 -10.24 1.01
C ALA A 53 0.05 -9.31 2.19
N LEU A 54 0.28 -8.04 1.88
CA LEU A 54 0.24 -6.93 2.84
C LEU A 54 -0.96 -6.07 2.51
N ASP A 55 -1.89 -5.96 3.45
CA ASP A 55 -3.06 -5.10 3.35
C ASP A 55 -3.02 -3.98 4.40
N GLY A 56 -3.66 -2.86 4.10
CA GLY A 56 -3.77 -1.77 5.05
C GLY A 56 -4.74 -0.69 4.61
N GLU A 57 -5.34 -0.03 5.60
CA GLU A 57 -6.16 1.15 5.38
C GLU A 57 -5.28 2.39 5.12
N VAL A 58 -5.73 3.22 4.19
CA VAL A 58 -5.03 4.43 3.77
C VAL A 58 -5.61 5.61 4.54
N ASN A 59 -4.77 6.28 5.35
CA ASN A 59 -5.11 7.55 5.96
C ASN A 59 -4.87 8.73 5.00
N ASP A 60 -5.28 9.95 5.39
CA ASP A 60 -5.16 11.14 4.53
C ASP A 60 -3.73 11.43 4.04
N ASP A 61 -2.72 11.19 4.89
CA ASP A 61 -1.31 11.35 4.50
C ASP A 61 -0.89 10.31 3.46
N GLY A 62 -1.24 9.04 3.67
CA GLY A 62 -1.01 7.96 2.71
C GLY A 62 -1.70 8.22 1.38
N LYS A 63 -2.94 8.72 1.41
CA LYS A 63 -3.71 9.13 0.23
C LYS A 63 -2.97 10.19 -0.59
N ASN A 64 -2.54 11.27 0.06
CA ASN A 64 -1.82 12.36 -0.62
C ASN A 64 -0.53 11.88 -1.27
N LYS A 65 0.20 10.97 -0.61
CA LYS A 65 1.43 10.38 -1.16
C LYS A 65 1.16 9.52 -2.39
N ILE A 66 0.11 8.69 -2.35
CA ILE A 66 -0.29 7.86 -3.50
C ILE A 66 -0.71 8.75 -4.68
N LEU A 67 -1.57 9.74 -4.43
CA LEU A 67 -2.03 10.66 -5.47
C LEU A 67 -0.88 11.46 -6.10
N ASN A 68 0.05 11.95 -5.28
CA ASN A 68 1.24 12.64 -5.78
C ASN A 68 2.12 11.74 -6.64
N ALA A 69 2.28 10.48 -6.26
CA ALA A 69 3.05 9.51 -7.04
C ALA A 69 2.38 9.24 -8.40
N ILE A 70 1.06 9.04 -8.44
CA ILE A 70 0.30 8.83 -9.68
C ILE A 70 0.39 10.05 -10.61
N ASN A 71 0.22 11.25 -10.06
CA ASN A 71 0.24 12.50 -10.84
C ASN A 71 1.65 12.95 -11.27
N SER A 72 2.70 12.29 -10.77
CA SER A 72 4.10 12.59 -11.13
C SER A 72 4.62 11.80 -12.33
N VAL A 73 3.77 10.94 -12.91
CA VAL A 73 4.03 10.16 -14.14
C VAL A 73 3.37 10.84 -15.33
#